data_AF-W2FLL3-F1
#
_entry.id   AF-W2FLL3-F1
#
_cell.length_a   1.000
_cell.length_b   1.000
_cell.length_c   1.000
_cell.angle_alpha   90.00
_cell.angle_beta   90.00
_cell.angle_gamma   90.00
#
_symmetry.space_group_name_H-M   'P 1'
#
loop_
_entity.id
_entity.type
_entity.pdbx_description
1 polymer ?
#
loop_
_entity_poly.entity_id
_entity_poly.type
_entity_poly.pdbx_seq_one_letter_code
_entity_poly.pdbx_strand_id
1 'polypeptide(L)'
;MINLEGSTVDEYDSSSSSYLDGVRAVAQNMMIFLPTNVKKPARGRTFESSLGVQTDSYNCGIYVLLAFEIFYGAETLGYLDKKTLQCLRYRYLRKMMEE
;
A
#
# COMPACT_ATOMS: atom_id res chain seq x y z
N MET A 1 -5.32 1.79 -2.41
CA MET A 1 -4.85 3.18 -2.58
C MET A 1 -5.55 3.77 -3.81
N ILE A 2 -5.92 5.06 -3.83
CA ILE A 2 -6.77 5.63 -4.90
C ILE A 2 -6.06 6.82 -5.53
N ASN A 3 -5.83 6.78 -6.84
CA ASN A 3 -5.31 7.89 -7.63
C ASN A 3 -6.44 8.42 -8.53
N LEU A 4 -7.05 9.54 -8.14
CA LEU A 4 -8.16 10.15 -8.89
C LEU A 4 -7.71 10.74 -10.24
N GLU A 5 -6.49 11.28 -10.31
CA GLU A 5 -5.94 11.85 -11.54
C GLU A 5 -5.66 10.77 -12.58
N GLY A 6 -5.03 9.67 -12.15
CA GLY A 6 -4.79 8.48 -12.97
C GLY A 6 -6.02 7.60 -13.18
N SER A 7 -7.11 7.85 -12.44
CA SER A 7 -8.30 6.99 -12.39
C SER A 7 -7.95 5.54 -12.06
N THR A 8 -7.12 5.31 -11.03
CA THR A 8 -6.73 3.96 -10.59
C THR A 8 -7.08 3.70 -9.13
N VAL A 9 -7.42 2.44 -8.86
CA VAL A 9 -7.50 1.88 -7.50
C VAL A 9 -6.45 0.78 -7.40
N ASP A 10 -5.46 1.03 -6.57
CA ASP A 10 -4.23 0.27 -6.41
C ASP A 10 -4.33 -0.64 -5.18
N GLU A 11 -4.35 -1.95 -5.41
CA GLU A 11 -4.42 -3.02 -4.41
C GLU A 11 -3.00 -3.44 -4.02
N TYR A 12 -2.69 -3.50 -2.72
CA TYR A 12 -1.36 -3.93 -2.27
C TYR A 12 -1.48 -5.08 -1.28
N ASP A 13 -0.60 -6.06 -1.43
CA ASP A 13 -0.42 -7.16 -0.49
C ASP A 13 1.07 -7.41 -0.26
N SER A 14 1.49 -7.37 0.99
CA SER A 14 2.89 -7.56 1.38
C SER A 14 3.34 -9.00 1.31
N SER A 15 2.44 -9.99 1.34
CA SER A 15 2.80 -11.41 1.45
C SER A 15 2.37 -12.26 0.26
N SER A 16 1.87 -11.65 -0.83
CA SER A 16 1.33 -12.36 -2.00
C SER A 16 0.34 -13.45 -1.59
N SER A 17 -0.50 -13.13 -0.61
CA SER A 17 -1.47 -14.00 0.02
C SER A 17 -2.77 -14.09 -0.77
N SER A 18 -3.63 -15.03 -0.37
CA SER A 18 -5.01 -15.11 -0.85
C SER A 18 -5.90 -13.95 -0.37
N TYR A 19 -5.45 -13.13 0.61
CA TYR A 19 -6.22 -11.97 1.06
C TYR A 19 -6.37 -10.91 -0.03
N LEU A 20 -5.51 -10.92 -1.05
CA LEU A 20 -5.60 -10.00 -2.19
C LEU A 20 -6.95 -10.08 -2.90
N ASP A 21 -7.60 -11.24 -2.96
CA ASP A 21 -8.95 -11.37 -3.56
C ASP A 21 -10.01 -10.59 -2.76
N GLY A 22 -9.92 -10.63 -1.43
CA GLY A 22 -10.77 -9.83 -0.55
C GLY A 22 -10.51 -8.33 -0.68
N VAL A 23 -9.24 -7.93 -0.76
CA VAL A 23 -8.84 -6.54 -1.00
C VAL A 23 -9.38 -6.04 -2.35
N ARG A 24 -9.29 -6.87 -3.39
CA ARG A 24 -9.84 -6.57 -4.73
C ARG A 24 -11.35 -6.41 -4.71
N ALA A 25 -12.07 -7.27 -4.00
CA ALA A 25 -13.52 -7.14 -3.84
C ALA A 25 -13.90 -5.81 -3.14
N VAL A 26 -13.16 -5.43 -2.10
CA VAL A 26 -13.33 -4.13 -1.43
C VAL A 26 -13.03 -2.98 -2.40
N ALA A 27 -11.94 -3.06 -3.16
CA ALA A 27 -11.59 -2.05 -4.16
C ALA A 27 -12.70 -1.85 -5.19
N GLN A 28 -13.24 -2.94 -5.75
CA GLN A 28 -14.36 -2.90 -6.70
C GLN A 28 -15.61 -2.22 -6.11
N ASN A 29 -15.94 -2.53 -4.85
CA ASN A 29 -17.05 -1.87 -4.17
C ASN A 29 -16.79 -0.37 -3.97
N MET A 30 -15.56 0.01 -3.60
CA MET A 30 -15.19 1.43 -3.43
C MET A 30 -15.23 2.21 -4.76
N MET A 31 -14.95 1.56 -5.89
CA MET A 31 -14.96 2.20 -7.20
C MET A 31 -16.32 2.78 -7.59
N ILE A 32 -17.41 2.18 -7.10
CA ILE A 32 -18.79 2.65 -7.31
C ILE A 32 -19.02 4.01 -6.63
N PHE A 33 -18.31 4.29 -5.54
CA PHE A 33 -18.44 5.52 -4.77
C PHE A 33 -17.44 6.60 -5.17
N LEU A 34 -16.69 6.40 -6.26
CA LEU A 34 -15.75 7.42 -6.72
C LEU A 34 -16.49 8.65 -7.25
N PRO A 35 -15.92 9.86 -7.05
CA PRO A 35 -16.50 11.09 -7.56
C PRO A 35 -16.79 11.05 -9.07
N THR A 36 -17.90 11.66 -9.50
CA THR A 36 -18.30 11.71 -10.91
C THR A 36 -17.40 12.58 -11.79
N ASN A 37 -16.55 13.42 -11.18
CA ASN A 37 -15.56 14.24 -11.90
C ASN A 37 -14.31 13.44 -12.31
N VAL A 38 -14.21 12.16 -11.97
CA VAL A 38 -13.17 11.27 -12.49
C VAL A 38 -13.42 11.08 -13.99
N LYS A 39 -12.50 11.60 -14.82
CA LYS A 39 -12.65 11.72 -16.29
C LYS A 39 -12.81 10.38 -17.01
N LYS A 40 -12.47 9.25 -16.36
CA LYS A 40 -12.53 7.90 -16.90
C LYS A 40 -13.02 6.93 -15.83
N PRO A 41 -13.67 5.81 -16.22
CA PRO A 41 -13.93 4.73 -15.27
C PRO A 41 -12.63 4.32 -14.59
N ALA A 42 -12.65 4.28 -13.26
CA ALA A 42 -11.47 3.86 -12.52
C ALA A 42 -11.12 2.40 -12.85
N ARG A 43 -9.83 2.06 -12.80
CA ARG A 43 -9.35 0.69 -13.03
C ARG A 43 -8.66 0.14 -11.78
N GLY A 44 -9.04 -1.06 -11.38
CA GLY A 44 -8.36 -1.82 -10.34
C GLY A 44 -7.04 -2.37 -10.88
N ARG A 45 -5.96 -2.29 -10.09
CA ARG A 45 -4.67 -2.90 -10.41
C ARG A 45 -3.93 -3.28 -9.13
N THR A 46 -3.03 -4.26 -9.23
CA THR A 46 -2.07 -4.54 -8.16
C THR A 46 -0.96 -3.48 -8.16
N PHE A 47 -0.59 -3.02 -6.97
CA PHE A 47 0.45 -2.04 -6.75
C PHE A 47 1.81 -2.72 -6.60
N GLU A 48 2.71 -2.44 -7.53
CA GLU A 48 4.07 -2.94 -7.53
C GLU A 48 4.99 -1.99 -6.74
N SER A 49 5.30 -2.32 -5.49
CA SER A 49 6.04 -1.42 -4.58
C SER A 49 7.56 -1.57 -4.62
N SER A 50 8.11 -2.53 -5.37
CA SER A 50 9.54 -2.93 -5.36
C SER A 50 10.09 -3.43 -4.01
N LEU A 51 9.27 -3.47 -2.95
CA LEU A 51 9.65 -3.91 -1.60
C LEU A 51 9.86 -5.43 -1.50
N GLY A 52 9.45 -6.17 -2.53
CA GLY A 52 9.43 -7.63 -2.53
C GLY A 52 8.31 -8.21 -1.67
N VAL A 53 8.40 -9.51 -1.41
CA VAL A 53 7.45 -10.26 -0.57
C VAL A 53 7.99 -10.35 0.84
N GLN A 54 7.17 -9.99 1.81
CA GLN A 54 7.45 -10.18 3.23
C GLN A 54 7.61 -11.67 3.54
N THR A 55 8.69 -12.02 4.24
CA THR A 55 9.03 -13.42 4.55
C THR A 55 8.69 -13.84 5.99
N ASP A 56 8.14 -12.95 6.80
CA ASP A 56 7.72 -13.22 8.19
C ASP A 56 6.22 -12.95 8.38
N SER A 57 5.66 -13.28 9.55
CA SER A 57 4.24 -13.10 9.85
C SER A 57 3.89 -11.82 10.62
N TYR A 58 4.84 -10.93 10.89
CA TYR A 58 4.66 -9.80 11.81
C TYR A 58 4.78 -8.42 11.16
N ASN A 59 5.53 -8.29 10.06
CA ASN A 59 5.87 -7.01 9.46
C ASN A 59 4.85 -6.42 8.47
N CYS A 60 3.69 -7.06 8.24
CA CYS A 60 2.78 -6.65 7.15
C CYS A 60 2.34 -5.19 7.25
N GLY A 61 2.02 -4.72 8.47
CA GLY A 61 1.66 -3.32 8.68
C GLY A 61 2.76 -2.34 8.26
N ILE A 62 4.03 -2.70 8.43
CA ILE A 62 5.17 -1.86 8.03
C ILE A 62 5.32 -1.80 6.52
N TYR A 63 5.14 -2.94 5.84
CA TYR A 63 5.13 -2.99 4.38
C TYR A 63 3.97 -2.16 3.80
N VAL A 64 2.78 -2.24 4.39
CA VAL A 64 1.61 -1.43 3.97
C VAL A 64 1.89 0.07 4.13
N LEU A 65 2.46 0.50 5.26
CA LEU A 65 2.82 1.91 5.48
C LEU A 65 3.86 2.40 4.48
N LEU A 66 4.90 1.61 4.20
CA LEU A 66 5.91 1.96 3.20
C LEU A 66 5.34 1.99 1.78
N ALA A 67 4.52 1.02 1.41
CA ALA A 67 3.85 1.00 0.10
C ALA A 67 2.97 2.24 -0.08
N PHE A 68 2.32 2.71 0.98
CA PHE A 68 1.57 3.97 0.96
C PHE A 68 2.48 5.19 0.79
N GLU A 69 3.63 5.26 1.49
CA GLU A 69 4.63 6.32 1.28
C GLU A 69 5.11 6.34 -0.19
N ILE A 70 5.45 5.18 -0.76
CA ILE A 70 5.89 5.05 -2.16
C ILE A 70 4.78 5.44 -3.13
N PHE A 71 3.54 5.04 -2.87
CA PHE A 71 2.37 5.47 -3.66
C PHE A 71 2.21 6.99 -3.68
N TYR A 72 2.57 7.67 -2.58
CA TYR A 72 2.57 9.13 -2.48
C TYR A 72 3.84 9.79 -3.07
N GLY A 73 4.75 9.00 -3.65
CA GLY A 73 5.96 9.49 -4.32
C GLY A 73 7.24 9.44 -3.49
N ALA A 74 7.26 8.74 -2.35
CA ALA A 74 8.50 8.48 -1.63
C ALA A 74 9.44 7.56 -2.42
N GLU A 75 10.74 7.69 -2.15
CA GLU A 75 11.76 6.85 -2.78
C GLU A 75 11.63 5.38 -2.37
N THR A 76 11.85 4.48 -3.33
CA THR A 76 11.81 3.04 -3.10
C THR A 76 13.05 2.58 -2.34
N LEU A 77 12.86 1.91 -1.21
CA LEU A 77 13.96 1.38 -0.38
C LEU A 77 14.49 0.01 -0.86
N GLY A 78 13.83 -0.63 -1.83
CA GLY A 78 14.20 -1.96 -2.30
C GLY A 78 14.04 -3.03 -1.21
N TYR A 79 15.01 -3.94 -1.11
CA TYR A 79 15.00 -5.04 -0.14
C TYR A 79 15.17 -4.54 1.30
N LEU A 80 14.28 -5.00 2.20
CA LEU A 80 14.25 -4.59 3.60
C LEU A 80 14.78 -5.68 4.52
N ASP A 81 15.95 -5.44 5.12
CA ASP A 81 16.47 -6.34 6.15
C ASP A 81 15.74 -6.16 7.50
N LYS A 82 15.93 -7.13 8.41
CA LYS A 82 15.28 -7.14 9.74
C LYS A 82 15.59 -5.87 10.54
N LYS A 83 16.80 -5.34 10.46
CA LYS A 83 17.24 -4.15 11.21
C LYS A 83 16.52 -2.91 10.69
N THR A 84 16.42 -2.79 9.37
CA THR A 84 15.71 -1.71 8.67
C THR A 84 14.23 -1.73 9.05
N LEU A 85 13.59 -2.90 9.06
CA LEU A 85 12.20 -3.05 9.50
C LEU A 85 11.99 -2.60 10.96
N GLN A 86 12.93 -2.91 11.86
CA GLN A 86 12.87 -2.44 13.25
C GLN A 86 13.03 -0.91 13.36
N CYS A 87 13.98 -0.33 12.62
CA CYS A 87 14.15 1.12 12.57
C CYS A 87 12.90 1.83 12.03
N LEU A 88 12.26 1.27 11.00
CA LEU A 88 11.03 1.80 10.42
C LEU A 88 9.86 1.74 11.41
N ARG A 89 9.70 0.64 12.15
CA ARG A 89 8.70 0.57 13.23
C ARG A 89 8.91 1.68 14.26
N TYR A 90 10.15 1.89 14.69
CA TYR A 90 10.46 2.94 15.65
C TYR A 90 10.20 4.33 15.07
N ARG A 91 10.52 4.57 13.79
CA ARG A 91 10.20 5.82 13.07
C ARG A 91 8.71 6.12 13.11
N TYR A 92 7.85 5.13 12.80
CA TYR A 92 6.41 5.31 12.84
C TYR A 92 5.89 5.51 14.27
N LEU A 93 6.38 4.75 15.25
CA LEU A 93 6.01 4.94 16.66
C LEU A 93 6.34 6.34 17.14
N ARG A 94 7.54 6.85 16.83
CA ARG A 94 7.94 8.22 17.18
C ARG A 94 7.01 9.26 16.58
N LYS A 95 6.67 9.13 15.30
CA LYS A 95 5.75 10.05 14.63
C LYS A 95 4.38 10.10 15.33
N MET A 96 3.88 8.96 15.79
CA MET A 96 2.60 8.89 16.54
C MET A 96 2.68 9.48 17.96
N MET A 97 3.88 9.66 18.52
CA MET A 97 4.06 10.29 19.84
C MET A 97 4.33 11.80 19.75
N GLU A 98 4.59 12.31 18.56
CA GLU A 98 4.85 13.73 18.29
C GLU A 98 3.55 14.49 17.91
N GLU A 99 2.42 13.78 17.79
CA GLU A 99 1.06 14.28 17.59
C GLU A 99 0.26 14.30 18.91
#